data_AF-A0A1R3FT75-F1
#
_entry.id   AF-A0A1R3FT75-F1
#
_cell.length_a   1.000
_cell.length_b   1.000
_cell.length_c   1.000
_cell.angle_alpha   90.00
_cell.angle_beta   90.00
_cell.angle_gamma   90.00
#
_symmetry.space_group_name_H-M   'P 1'
#
loop_
_entity.id
_entity.type
_entity.pdbx_description
1 polymer ?
#
loop_
_entity_poly.entity_id
_entity_poly.type
_entity_poly.pdbx_seq_one_letter_code
_entity_poly.pdbx_strand_id
1 'polypeptide(L)'
;MSLKKVSKVYHYVRCIPKTIFFNFYYLPFTQAIHFPILVNYRTKFIALGGGITVPRNAKTGKIKLGFGRVQISDNKYSRFLWNVEKEGIINFGEHIKVGTGSKLHIRGTLNIASECNFTGEATIICNKEINFGQGCLISWQTLFMDSDLHRVSRIDGTQINTDKIINIKNKVWIGARSTILKGVEIGSNSVVASCAIVTKNHPDERVIGNNSAKVIADFTGLKFHS
;
A
#
# COMPACT_ATOMS: atom_id res chain seq x y z
N MET A 1 3.66 -34.56 13.68
CA MET A 1 3.85 -33.18 13.14
C MET A 1 3.20 -32.19 14.12
N SER A 2 3.90 -31.14 14.58
CA SER A 2 3.34 -30.18 15.55
C SER A 2 2.04 -29.51 15.04
N LEU A 3 1.04 -29.31 15.90
CA LEU A 3 -0.22 -28.62 15.58
C LEU A 3 0.00 -27.27 14.86
N LYS A 4 1.07 -26.54 15.21
CA LYS A 4 1.45 -25.30 14.54
C LYS A 4 1.84 -25.52 13.07
N LYS A 5 2.56 -26.60 12.77
CA LYS A 5 2.95 -26.97 11.40
C LYS A 5 1.73 -27.40 10.58
N VAL A 6 0.83 -28.20 11.16
CA VAL A 6 -0.43 -28.64 10.51
C VAL A 6 -1.31 -27.43 10.18
N SER A 7 -1.51 -26.53 11.15
CA SER A 7 -2.28 -25.29 10.94
C SER A 7 -1.68 -24.41 9.83
N LYS A 8 -0.34 -24.31 9.77
CA LYS A 8 0.35 -23.56 8.71
C LYS A 8 0.15 -24.20 7.34
N VAL A 9 0.32 -25.51 7.21
CA VAL A 9 0.08 -26.23 5.95
C VAL A 9 -1.37 -26.07 5.50
N TYR A 10 -2.31 -26.30 6.41
CA TYR A 10 -3.74 -26.09 6.15
C TYR A 10 -4.05 -24.67 5.65
N HIS A 11 -3.44 -23.65 6.27
CA HIS A 11 -3.59 -22.27 5.81
C HIS A 11 -3.13 -22.08 4.36
N TYR A 12 -1.95 -22.59 3.99
CA TYR A 12 -1.44 -22.46 2.63
C TYR A 12 -2.24 -23.27 1.61
N VAL A 13 -2.70 -24.48 1.96
CA VAL A 13 -3.56 -25.29 1.09
C VAL A 13 -4.83 -24.52 0.71
N ARG A 14 -5.46 -23.83 1.67
CA ARG A 14 -6.64 -22.99 1.39
C ARG A 14 -6.35 -21.81 0.47
N CYS A 15 -5.11 -21.33 0.41
CA CYS A 15 -4.72 -20.23 -0.48
C CYS A 15 -4.58 -20.67 -1.95
N ILE A 16 -4.45 -21.97 -2.23
CA ILE A 16 -4.19 -22.50 -3.58
C ILE A 16 -5.24 -22.03 -4.60
N PRO A 17 -6.56 -22.16 -4.38
CA PRO A 17 -7.55 -21.80 -5.41
C PRO A 17 -7.47 -20.33 -5.83
N LYS A 18 -7.35 -19.41 -4.87
CA LYS A 18 -7.21 -17.97 -5.17
C LYS A 18 -5.87 -17.63 -5.79
N THR A 19 -4.82 -18.32 -5.39
CA THR A 19 -3.48 -18.17 -5.98
C THR A 19 -3.52 -18.57 -7.45
N ILE A 20 -4.06 -19.74 -7.77
CA ILE A 20 -4.19 -20.21 -9.16
C ILE A 20 -5.00 -19.19 -9.96
N PHE A 21 -6.24 -18.92 -9.54
CA PHE A 21 -7.12 -17.98 -10.22
C PHE A 21 -6.44 -16.64 -10.49
N PHE A 22 -5.82 -16.05 -9.47
CA PHE A 22 -5.23 -14.72 -9.58
C PHE A 22 -4.03 -14.64 -10.55
N ASN A 23 -3.13 -15.63 -10.52
CA ASN A 23 -1.98 -15.64 -11.44
C ASN A 23 -2.43 -15.81 -12.89
N PHE A 24 -3.35 -16.74 -13.16
CA PHE A 24 -3.87 -16.95 -14.52
C PHE A 24 -4.79 -15.83 -15.00
N TYR A 25 -5.39 -15.07 -14.08
CA TYR A 25 -6.20 -13.89 -14.43
C TYR A 25 -5.34 -12.73 -14.95
N TYR A 26 -4.21 -12.46 -14.27
CA TYR A 26 -3.42 -11.25 -14.52
C TYR A 26 -2.15 -11.46 -15.35
N LEU A 27 -1.56 -12.65 -15.33
CA LEU A 27 -0.24 -12.89 -15.90
C LEU A 27 -0.33 -13.73 -17.18
N PRO A 28 0.59 -13.54 -18.14
CA PRO A 28 0.76 -14.47 -19.24
C PRO A 28 0.97 -15.89 -18.74
N PHE A 29 0.50 -16.88 -19.51
CA PHE A 29 0.58 -18.30 -19.14
C PHE A 29 2.00 -18.73 -18.70
N THR A 30 3.02 -18.28 -19.44
CA THR A 30 4.44 -18.60 -19.17
C THR A 30 4.94 -18.09 -17.82
N GLN A 31 4.34 -17.05 -17.25
CA GLN A 31 4.63 -16.56 -15.90
C GLN A 31 3.69 -17.16 -14.87
N ALA A 32 2.40 -17.31 -15.21
CA ALA A 32 1.36 -17.76 -14.29
C ALA A 32 1.63 -19.16 -13.71
N ILE A 33 2.18 -20.08 -14.51
CA ILE A 33 2.51 -21.45 -14.09
C ILE A 33 3.55 -21.53 -12.96
N HIS A 34 4.34 -20.48 -12.77
CA HIS A 34 5.32 -20.40 -11.69
C HIS A 34 4.71 -19.87 -10.39
N PHE A 35 3.44 -19.47 -10.38
CA PHE A 35 2.71 -18.92 -9.23
C PHE A 35 3.50 -17.84 -8.47
N PRO A 36 4.01 -16.79 -9.14
CA PRO A 36 4.81 -15.75 -8.48
C PRO A 36 4.06 -15.01 -7.37
N ILE A 37 2.74 -14.88 -7.48
CA ILE A 37 1.89 -14.16 -6.53
C ILE A 37 1.07 -15.15 -5.70
N LEU A 38 1.38 -15.29 -4.41
CA LEU A 38 0.49 -16.00 -3.48
C LEU A 38 -0.60 -15.06 -3.00
N VAL A 39 -1.84 -15.54 -2.99
CA VAL A 39 -2.99 -14.77 -2.51
C VAL A 39 -3.64 -15.48 -1.32
N ASN A 40 -3.83 -14.75 -0.22
CA ASN A 40 -4.49 -15.30 0.96
C ASN A 40 -5.93 -15.72 0.62
N TYR A 41 -6.37 -16.89 1.10
CA TYR A 41 -7.73 -17.38 0.87
C TYR A 41 -8.82 -16.42 1.39
N ARG A 42 -8.50 -15.55 2.35
CA ARG A 42 -9.41 -14.54 2.91
C ARG A 42 -9.45 -13.23 2.13
N THR A 43 -8.59 -13.05 1.12
CA THR A 43 -8.60 -11.86 0.27
C THR A 43 -9.98 -11.62 -0.32
N LYS A 44 -10.52 -10.41 -0.22
CA LYS A 44 -11.75 -10.02 -0.89
C LYS A 44 -11.38 -9.21 -2.14
N PHE A 45 -11.72 -9.76 -3.30
CA PHE A 45 -11.64 -9.04 -4.57
C PHE A 45 -12.89 -8.17 -4.68
N ILE A 46 -12.71 -6.84 -4.67
CA ILE A 46 -13.78 -5.87 -4.89
C ILE A 46 -13.92 -5.62 -6.39
N ALA A 47 -12.79 -5.37 -7.06
CA ALA A 47 -12.68 -5.31 -8.51
C ALA A 47 -11.38 -5.97 -8.96
N LEU A 48 -11.41 -6.59 -10.14
CA LEU A 48 -10.28 -7.24 -10.79
C LEU A 48 -10.03 -6.58 -12.15
N GLY A 49 -10.01 -5.25 -12.22
CA GLY A 49 -9.64 -4.55 -13.45
C GLY A 49 -8.12 -4.46 -13.64
N GLY A 50 -7.72 -3.73 -14.66
CA GLY A 50 -6.36 -3.25 -14.80
C GLY A 50 -5.33 -4.30 -15.23
N GLY A 51 -4.06 -3.91 -15.17
CA GLY A 51 -2.92 -4.74 -15.53
C GLY A 51 -1.95 -4.91 -14.36
N ILE A 52 -1.36 -6.10 -14.26
CA ILE A 52 -0.33 -6.40 -13.25
C ILE A 52 0.92 -6.89 -13.95
N THR A 53 2.07 -6.36 -13.56
CA THR A 53 3.36 -6.84 -14.03
C THR A 53 4.19 -7.41 -12.89
N VAL A 54 4.96 -8.44 -13.21
CA VAL A 54 5.94 -9.06 -12.32
C VAL A 54 7.27 -9.21 -13.07
N PRO A 55 8.40 -9.37 -12.37
CA PRO A 55 9.70 -9.57 -13.02
C PRO A 55 9.67 -10.83 -13.89
N ARG A 56 10.38 -10.81 -15.02
CA ARG A 56 10.30 -11.84 -16.07
C ARG A 56 10.45 -13.27 -15.55
N ASN A 57 11.32 -13.47 -14.55
CA ASN A 57 11.68 -14.78 -13.99
C ASN A 57 11.17 -14.96 -12.55
N ALA A 58 10.08 -14.28 -12.20
CA ALA A 58 9.52 -14.32 -10.84
C ALA A 58 9.17 -15.75 -10.42
N LYS A 59 9.85 -16.23 -9.38
CA LYS A 59 9.64 -17.56 -8.82
C LYS A 59 8.42 -17.59 -7.88
N THR A 60 7.99 -18.81 -7.54
CA THR A 60 6.81 -19.05 -6.70
C THR A 60 6.84 -18.26 -5.38
N GLY A 61 5.75 -17.52 -5.14
CA GLY A 61 5.50 -16.81 -3.89
C GLY A 61 6.54 -15.77 -3.50
N LYS A 62 7.20 -15.16 -4.48
CA LYS A 62 8.00 -13.95 -4.29
C LYS A 62 7.15 -12.73 -3.95
N ILE A 63 5.87 -12.74 -4.33
CA ILE A 63 4.89 -11.72 -3.94
C ILE A 63 3.82 -12.40 -3.09
N LYS A 64 3.51 -11.84 -1.92
CA LYS A 64 2.51 -12.41 -0.99
C LYS A 64 1.48 -11.37 -0.63
N LEU A 65 0.24 -11.57 -1.06
CA LEU A 65 -0.88 -10.66 -0.86
C LEU A 65 -1.82 -11.14 0.24
N GLY A 66 -2.01 -10.30 1.26
CA GLY A 66 -2.80 -10.60 2.46
C GLY A 66 -2.11 -11.57 3.42
N PHE A 67 -0.78 -11.65 3.42
CA PHE A 67 -0.01 -12.51 4.31
C PHE A 67 0.81 -11.69 5.30
N GLY A 68 0.84 -12.13 6.54
CA GLY A 68 1.56 -11.46 7.63
C GLY A 68 0.66 -11.46 8.85
N ARG A 69 1.27 -11.36 10.03
CA ARG A 69 0.52 -11.14 11.28
C ARG A 69 1.22 -10.04 12.03
N VAL A 70 0.51 -8.95 12.30
CA VAL A 70 0.86 -8.05 13.39
C VAL A 70 0.32 -8.70 14.66
N GLN A 71 1.04 -8.62 15.78
CA GLN A 71 0.61 -9.22 17.06
C GLN A 71 -0.77 -8.74 17.52
N ILE A 72 -1.18 -7.55 17.07
CA ILE A 72 -2.45 -6.89 17.42
C ILE A 72 -3.55 -7.04 16.36
N SER A 73 -3.27 -7.63 15.19
CA SER A 73 -4.24 -7.65 14.07
C SER A 73 -5.11 -8.91 14.09
N ASP A 74 -6.42 -8.72 13.98
CA ASP A 74 -7.39 -9.80 13.84
C ASP A 74 -7.40 -10.35 12.41
N ASN A 75 -6.56 -11.35 12.16
CA ASN A 75 -6.44 -11.97 10.84
C ASN A 75 -7.71 -12.72 10.38
N LYS A 76 -8.68 -12.97 11.27
CA LYS A 76 -9.94 -13.64 10.92
C LYS A 76 -10.89 -12.67 10.23
N TYR A 77 -10.95 -11.42 10.70
CA TYR A 77 -11.89 -10.40 10.22
C TYR A 77 -11.25 -9.28 9.39
N SER A 78 -9.98 -8.92 9.63
CA SER A 78 -9.25 -7.92 8.85
C SER A 78 -8.80 -8.50 7.50
N ARG A 79 -9.70 -8.55 6.52
CA ARG A 79 -9.39 -9.10 5.18
C ARG A 79 -8.51 -8.15 4.38
N PHE A 80 -7.60 -8.72 3.58
CA PHE A 80 -6.94 -7.97 2.51
C PHE A 80 -7.96 -7.65 1.42
N LEU A 81 -8.06 -6.37 1.05
CA LEU A 81 -8.98 -5.91 0.00
C LEU A 81 -8.19 -5.56 -1.25
N TRP A 82 -8.59 -6.18 -2.36
CA TRP A 82 -8.02 -5.93 -3.68
C TRP A 82 -9.07 -5.23 -4.54
N ASN A 83 -8.84 -3.96 -4.85
CA ASN A 83 -9.69 -3.15 -5.70
C ASN A 83 -8.83 -2.47 -6.76
N VAL A 84 -8.73 -3.09 -7.94
CA VAL A 84 -8.04 -2.49 -9.09
C VAL A 84 -9.09 -2.16 -10.13
N GLU A 85 -9.17 -0.89 -10.52
CA GLU A 85 -10.09 -0.42 -11.55
C GLU A 85 -9.54 -0.74 -12.95
N LYS A 86 -10.36 -0.53 -13.99
CA LYS A 86 -10.01 -0.91 -15.37
C LYS A 86 -8.69 -0.30 -15.88
N GLU A 87 -8.40 0.92 -15.46
CA GLU A 87 -7.19 1.67 -15.85
C GLU A 87 -6.01 1.45 -14.88
N GLY A 88 -6.25 0.78 -13.76
CA GLY A 88 -5.25 0.59 -12.72
C GLY A 88 -4.10 -0.30 -13.18
N ILE A 89 -2.88 0.11 -12.88
CA ILE A 89 -1.67 -0.67 -13.17
C ILE A 89 -0.93 -0.91 -11.86
N ILE A 90 -0.52 -2.15 -11.60
CA ILE A 90 0.39 -2.44 -10.49
C ILE A 90 1.64 -3.14 -11.01
N ASN A 91 2.79 -2.57 -10.73
CA ASN A 91 4.08 -3.14 -11.08
C ASN A 91 4.78 -3.64 -9.81
N PHE A 92 5.00 -4.94 -9.74
CA PHE A 92 5.67 -5.57 -8.61
C PHE A 92 7.13 -5.89 -8.94
N GLY A 93 8.01 -5.66 -7.98
CA GLY A 93 9.31 -6.33 -7.87
C GLY A 93 9.19 -7.73 -7.24
N GLU A 94 10.29 -8.22 -6.68
CA GLU A 94 10.32 -9.51 -5.98
C GLU A 94 10.41 -9.33 -4.46
N HIS A 95 10.15 -10.40 -3.70
CA HIS A 95 10.27 -10.40 -2.24
C HIS A 95 9.33 -9.39 -1.55
N ILE A 96 8.13 -9.23 -2.11
CA ILE A 96 7.11 -8.31 -1.61
C ILE A 96 6.13 -9.05 -0.72
N LYS A 97 5.78 -8.44 0.40
CA LYS A 97 4.70 -8.93 1.26
C LYS A 97 3.75 -7.79 1.61
N VAL A 98 2.48 -7.98 1.31
CA VAL A 98 1.40 -7.09 1.72
C VAL A 98 0.59 -7.79 2.80
N GLY A 99 0.64 -7.23 4.01
CA GLY A 99 0.03 -7.78 5.21
C GLY A 99 -1.49 -7.93 5.15
N THR A 100 -2.00 -8.75 6.06
CA THR A 100 -3.43 -8.91 6.30
C THR A 100 -4.07 -7.58 6.71
N GLY A 101 -5.35 -7.37 6.38
CA GLY A 101 -6.09 -6.12 6.64
C GLY A 101 -5.77 -4.94 5.73
N SER A 102 -4.70 -5.02 4.92
CA SER A 102 -4.36 -3.97 3.96
C SER A 102 -5.42 -3.82 2.87
N LYS A 103 -5.56 -2.62 2.32
CA LYS A 103 -6.58 -2.27 1.33
C LYS A 103 -5.91 -1.53 0.19
N LEU A 104 -6.06 -2.05 -1.02
CA LEU A 104 -5.56 -1.41 -2.23
C LEU A 104 -6.77 -0.93 -3.05
N HIS A 105 -6.80 0.36 -3.39
CA HIS A 105 -7.69 0.94 -4.37
C HIS A 105 -6.87 1.67 -5.43
N ILE A 106 -6.79 1.06 -6.61
CA ILE A 106 -5.85 1.48 -7.67
C ILE A 106 -6.62 1.81 -8.94
N ARG A 107 -6.59 3.08 -9.33
CA ARG A 107 -7.07 3.60 -10.62
C ARG A 107 -5.90 4.08 -11.50
N GLY A 108 -4.84 4.61 -10.89
CA GLY A 108 -3.60 5.01 -11.56
C GLY A 108 -2.52 3.92 -11.53
N THR A 109 -1.26 4.31 -11.40
CA THR A 109 -0.12 3.38 -11.40
C THR A 109 0.51 3.21 -10.02
N LEU A 110 0.48 1.99 -9.47
CA LEU A 110 1.18 1.65 -8.23
C LEU A 110 2.44 0.86 -8.56
N ASN A 111 3.60 1.41 -8.21
CA ASN A 111 4.88 0.73 -8.34
C ASN A 111 5.39 0.31 -6.96
N ILE A 112 5.63 -0.99 -6.77
CA ILE A 112 6.24 -1.53 -5.54
C ILE A 112 7.51 -2.26 -5.95
N ALA A 113 8.67 -1.66 -5.67
CA ALA A 113 9.96 -2.28 -5.93
C ALA A 113 10.23 -3.47 -5.01
N SER A 114 11.33 -4.18 -5.26
CA SER A 114 11.67 -5.39 -4.54
C SER A 114 11.88 -5.16 -3.05
N GLU A 115 11.76 -6.24 -2.25
CA GLU A 115 12.06 -6.26 -0.82
C GLU A 115 11.15 -5.36 0.05
N CYS A 116 10.04 -4.88 -0.51
CA CYS A 116 9.05 -4.12 0.26
C CYS A 116 8.23 -5.01 1.18
N ASN A 117 8.05 -4.59 2.43
CA ASN A 117 7.26 -5.30 3.42
C ASN A 117 6.24 -4.37 4.07
N PHE A 118 4.96 -4.60 3.77
CA PHE A 118 3.84 -3.97 4.45
C PHE A 118 3.33 -4.92 5.53
N THR A 119 3.42 -4.49 6.78
CA THR A 119 3.22 -5.39 7.92
C THR A 119 1.74 -5.79 8.06
N GLY A 120 0.82 -4.86 7.83
CA GLY A 120 -0.63 -5.12 7.83
C GLY A 120 -1.45 -3.84 7.85
N GLU A 121 -2.72 -3.90 7.46
CA GLU A 121 -3.66 -2.78 7.55
C GLU A 121 -3.23 -1.47 6.84
N ALA A 122 -2.30 -1.55 5.90
CA ALA A 122 -1.93 -0.40 5.07
C ALA A 122 -3.06 -0.10 4.08
N THR A 123 -3.43 1.16 3.94
CA THR A 123 -4.43 1.62 2.97
C THR A 123 -3.72 2.43 1.89
N ILE A 124 -3.87 2.02 0.63
CA ILE A 124 -3.29 2.68 -0.53
C ILE A 124 -4.44 3.09 -1.45
N ILE A 125 -4.53 4.40 -1.70
CA ILE A 125 -5.48 5.03 -2.62
C ILE A 125 -4.63 5.68 -3.70
N CYS A 126 -4.63 5.09 -4.90
CA CYS A 126 -3.76 5.47 -6.00
C CYS A 126 -4.59 5.84 -7.23
N ASN A 127 -4.85 7.12 -7.43
CA ASN A 127 -5.57 7.65 -8.59
C ASN A 127 -4.64 8.08 -9.72
N LYS A 128 -3.40 8.48 -9.42
CA LYS A 128 -2.40 8.93 -10.38
C LYS A 128 -1.18 8.01 -10.38
N GLU A 129 -0.34 8.13 -9.37
CA GLU A 129 0.88 7.32 -9.25
C GLU A 129 1.43 7.31 -7.82
N ILE A 130 1.74 6.12 -7.31
CA ILE A 130 2.43 5.93 -6.03
C ILE A 130 3.60 4.96 -6.22
N ASN A 131 4.77 5.40 -5.79
CA ASN A 131 6.03 4.68 -5.94
C ASN A 131 6.61 4.30 -4.59
N PHE A 132 6.89 3.01 -4.39
CA PHE A 132 7.68 2.49 -3.28
C PHE A 132 9.00 1.94 -3.79
N GLY A 133 10.11 2.56 -3.37
CA GLY A 133 11.48 2.15 -3.67
C GLY A 133 11.86 0.84 -2.98
N GLN A 134 13.02 0.30 -3.35
CA GLN A 134 13.47 -1.00 -2.87
C GLN A 134 13.64 -1.02 -1.35
N GLY A 135 13.22 -2.12 -0.71
CA GLY A 135 13.49 -2.35 0.71
C GLY A 135 12.68 -1.47 1.66
N CYS A 136 11.58 -0.86 1.21
CA CYS A 136 10.71 -0.08 2.08
C CYS A 136 10.03 -0.97 3.13
N LEU A 137 9.99 -0.49 4.37
CA LEU A 137 9.30 -1.12 5.48
C LEU A 137 8.10 -0.27 5.83
N ILE A 138 6.90 -0.82 5.67
CA ILE A 138 5.65 -0.14 5.96
C ILE A 138 5.03 -0.81 7.18
N SER A 139 4.91 -0.05 8.26
CA SER A 139 4.28 -0.51 9.49
C SER A 139 2.78 -0.69 9.30
N TRP A 140 2.03 -0.83 10.39
CA TRP A 140 0.59 -1.06 10.33
C TRP A 140 -0.25 0.21 10.30
N GLN A 141 -1.46 0.11 9.74
CA GLN A 141 -2.48 1.16 9.74
C GLN A 141 -2.04 2.47 9.07
N THR A 142 -1.08 2.41 8.14
CA THR A 142 -0.63 3.56 7.36
C THR A 142 -1.61 3.91 6.24
N LEU A 143 -1.69 5.17 5.86
CA LEU A 143 -2.45 5.65 4.71
C LEU A 143 -1.53 6.30 3.68
N PHE A 144 -1.67 5.92 2.42
CA PHE A 144 -1.04 6.58 1.27
C PHE A 144 -2.14 7.00 0.31
N MET A 145 -2.18 8.29 -0.02
CA MET A 145 -3.28 8.84 -0.82
C MET A 145 -2.80 9.98 -1.71
N ASP A 146 -2.73 9.74 -3.02
CA ASP A 146 -2.23 10.67 -4.04
C ASP A 146 -3.31 11.59 -4.64
N SER A 147 -4.54 11.50 -4.12
CA SER A 147 -5.73 12.25 -4.54
C SER A 147 -6.57 12.66 -3.33
N ASP A 148 -7.33 13.74 -3.43
CA ASP A 148 -8.31 14.07 -2.37
C ASP A 148 -9.65 13.37 -2.58
N LEU A 149 -9.80 12.60 -3.69
CA LEU A 149 -11.03 11.93 -4.14
C LEU A 149 -12.24 12.84 -4.43
N HIS A 150 -12.16 14.10 -4.04
CA HIS A 150 -13.17 15.12 -4.25
C HIS A 150 -12.56 16.38 -4.84
N ARG A 151 -13.33 17.05 -5.69
CA ARG A 151 -12.95 18.34 -6.25
C ARG A 151 -13.05 19.41 -5.15
N VAL A 152 -11.97 20.14 -4.97
CA VAL A 152 -11.91 21.36 -4.17
C VAL A 152 -11.80 22.53 -5.15
N SER A 153 -12.74 23.45 -5.05
CA SER A 153 -12.82 24.62 -5.92
C SER A 153 -12.69 25.92 -5.11
N ARG A 154 -12.20 26.98 -5.75
CA ARG A 154 -12.36 28.35 -5.26
C ARG A 154 -13.84 28.77 -5.34
N ILE A 155 -14.14 29.92 -4.75
CA ILE A 155 -15.46 30.56 -4.83
C ILE A 155 -15.87 30.82 -6.30
N ASP A 156 -14.89 31.13 -7.17
CA ASP A 156 -15.11 31.31 -8.61
C ASP A 156 -15.34 30.00 -9.39
N GLY A 157 -15.36 28.85 -8.71
CA GLY A 157 -15.57 27.54 -9.31
C GLY A 157 -14.30 26.86 -9.85
N THR A 158 -13.15 27.54 -9.90
CA THR A 158 -11.88 26.97 -10.38
C THR A 158 -11.42 25.84 -9.47
N GLN A 159 -11.18 24.64 -10.04
CA GLN A 159 -10.60 23.53 -9.28
C GLN A 159 -9.13 23.82 -8.93
N ILE A 160 -8.77 23.63 -7.66
CA ILE A 160 -7.42 23.94 -7.16
C ILE A 160 -6.61 22.71 -6.76
N ASN A 161 -7.28 21.59 -6.54
CA ASN A 161 -6.62 20.36 -6.14
C ASN A 161 -6.52 19.41 -7.33
N THR A 162 -5.29 18.99 -7.60
CA THR A 162 -4.99 17.95 -8.57
C THR A 162 -4.33 16.78 -7.87
N ASP A 163 -4.42 15.61 -8.50
CA ASP A 163 -3.71 14.42 -8.05
C ASP A 163 -2.21 14.60 -8.31
N LYS A 164 -1.40 14.19 -7.34
CA LYS A 164 0.06 14.37 -7.36
C LYS A 164 0.77 13.12 -6.88
N ILE A 165 1.81 12.74 -7.63
CA ILE A 165 2.60 11.53 -7.39
C ILE A 165 3.14 11.48 -5.96
N ILE A 166 3.10 10.31 -5.33
CA ILE A 166 3.82 10.05 -4.07
C ILE A 166 5.05 9.21 -4.39
N ASN A 167 6.23 9.69 -3.98
CA ASN A 167 7.51 9.00 -4.16
C ASN A 167 8.13 8.63 -2.82
N ILE A 168 8.10 7.35 -2.47
CA ILE A 168 8.87 6.80 -1.36
C ILE A 168 10.14 6.19 -1.93
N LYS A 169 11.32 6.75 -1.63
CA LYS A 169 12.59 6.24 -2.14
C LYS A 169 13.03 4.98 -1.40
N ASN A 170 14.27 4.53 -1.63
CA ASN A 170 14.75 3.24 -1.15
C ASN A 170 14.95 3.20 0.37
N LYS A 171 14.70 2.04 0.98
CA LYS A 171 14.98 1.77 2.40
C LYS A 171 14.32 2.75 3.36
N VAL A 172 13.14 3.26 3.01
CA VAL A 172 12.35 4.11 3.88
C VAL A 172 11.52 3.26 4.84
N TRP A 173 11.54 3.61 6.12
CA TRP A 173 10.64 3.03 7.11
C TRP A 173 9.48 3.98 7.42
N ILE A 174 8.25 3.57 7.12
CA ILE A 174 7.04 4.30 7.47
C ILE A 174 6.45 3.76 8.77
N GLY A 175 6.46 4.59 9.81
CA GLY A 175 5.93 4.28 11.15
C GLY A 175 4.42 4.02 11.15
N ALA A 176 3.93 3.35 12.19
CA ALA A 176 2.53 2.93 12.27
C ALA A 176 1.60 4.15 12.27
N ARG A 177 0.42 4.02 11.66
CA ARG A 177 -0.62 5.08 11.63
C ARG A 177 -0.18 6.40 10.98
N SER A 178 0.89 6.37 10.19
CA SER A 178 1.33 7.54 9.43
C SER A 178 0.48 7.71 8.17
N THR A 179 0.29 8.96 7.77
CA THR A 179 -0.43 9.35 6.55
C THR A 179 0.53 10.08 5.63
N ILE A 180 0.69 9.57 4.41
CA ILE A 180 1.48 10.19 3.35
C ILE A 180 0.53 10.73 2.29
N LEU A 181 0.55 12.05 2.08
CA LEU A 181 -0.34 12.73 1.16
C LEU A 181 0.32 13.03 -0.18
N LYS A 182 -0.53 13.29 -1.17
CA LYS A 182 -0.16 13.57 -2.56
C LYS A 182 0.97 14.59 -2.71
N GLY A 183 1.84 14.34 -3.68
CA GLY A 183 2.95 15.22 -4.03
C GLY A 183 4.17 15.12 -3.11
N VAL A 184 4.14 14.23 -2.12
CA VAL A 184 5.26 13.99 -1.21
C VAL A 184 6.32 13.10 -1.86
N GLU A 185 7.57 13.53 -1.74
CA GLU A 185 8.76 12.73 -1.92
C GLU A 185 9.49 12.52 -0.58
N ILE A 186 9.71 11.26 -0.18
CA ILE A 186 10.51 10.90 1.00
C ILE A 186 11.81 10.26 0.52
N GLY A 187 12.93 10.92 0.82
CA GLY A 187 14.27 10.49 0.46
C GLY A 187 14.70 9.18 1.10
N SER A 188 15.72 8.55 0.50
CA SER A 188 16.21 7.21 0.84
C SER A 188 16.73 7.15 2.28
N ASN A 189 16.71 5.96 2.89
CA ASN A 189 17.18 5.71 4.26
C ASN A 189 16.50 6.59 5.33
N SER A 190 15.30 7.12 5.04
CA SER A 190 14.54 7.94 5.99
C SER A 190 13.59 7.11 6.84
N VAL A 191 13.24 7.64 8.01
CA VAL A 191 12.27 7.06 8.92
C VAL A 191 11.16 8.06 9.18
N VAL A 192 9.91 7.69 8.89
CA VAL A 192 8.74 8.47 9.26
C VAL A 192 8.25 7.98 10.62
N ALA A 193 8.15 8.88 11.59
CA ALA A 193 7.66 8.59 12.93
C ALA A 193 6.21 8.10 12.89
N SER A 194 5.83 7.27 13.85
CA SER A 194 4.44 6.80 13.94
C SER A 194 3.47 7.97 14.15
N CYS A 195 2.26 7.85 13.62
CA CYS A 195 1.22 8.88 13.61
C CYS A 195 1.62 10.18 12.89
N ALA A 196 2.65 10.17 12.04
CA ALA A 196 3.06 11.35 11.28
C ALA A 196 2.09 11.63 10.12
N ILE A 197 1.74 12.89 9.91
CA ILE A 197 1.10 13.36 8.67
C ILE A 197 2.16 14.06 7.83
N VAL A 198 2.53 13.45 6.70
CA VAL A 198 3.57 13.97 5.80
C VAL A 198 2.92 14.64 4.61
N THR A 199 3.19 15.94 4.47
CA THR A 199 2.61 16.85 3.45
C THR A 199 3.65 17.56 2.60
N LYS A 200 4.94 17.37 2.90
CA LYS A 200 6.06 18.04 2.23
C LYS A 200 7.14 17.02 1.89
N ASN A 201 7.99 17.40 0.94
CA ASN A 201 9.13 16.58 0.56
C ASN A 201 10.20 16.61 1.65
N HIS A 202 10.89 15.50 1.81
CA HIS A 202 12.00 15.36 2.73
C HIS A 202 13.18 14.71 1.98
N PRO A 203 14.40 15.25 2.13
CA PRO A 203 15.59 14.66 1.51
C PRO A 203 15.97 13.33 2.16
N ASP A 204 16.99 12.69 1.59
CA ASP A 204 17.55 11.43 2.10
C ASP A 204 18.04 11.56 3.55
N GLU A 205 18.05 10.43 4.27
CA GLU A 205 18.60 10.28 5.62
C GLU A 205 17.95 11.23 6.64
N ARG A 206 16.62 11.21 6.72
CA ARG A 206 15.86 12.02 7.68
C ARG A 206 15.02 11.17 8.61
N VAL A 207 14.90 11.63 9.86
CA VAL A 207 13.82 11.21 10.75
C VAL A 207 12.72 12.26 10.65
N ILE A 208 11.58 11.87 10.11
CA ILE A 208 10.47 12.73 9.75
C ILE A 208 9.40 12.56 10.83
N GLY A 209 9.30 13.55 11.71
CA GLY A 209 8.26 13.62 12.72
C GLY A 209 6.92 14.09 12.15
N ASN A 210 5.96 14.34 13.05
CA ASN A 210 4.72 14.99 12.67
C ASN A 210 4.98 16.38 12.10
N ASN A 211 4.43 16.66 10.93
CA ASN A 211 4.34 18.03 10.43
C ASN A 211 3.08 18.65 11.06
N SER A 212 3.25 19.14 12.30
CA SER A 212 2.29 19.89 13.14
C SER A 212 0.89 20.10 12.54
N ALA A 213 -0.12 19.36 13.02
CA ALA A 213 -1.50 19.86 12.95
C ALA A 213 -1.60 21.04 13.94
N LYS A 214 -1.84 22.25 13.43
CA LYS A 214 -2.02 23.45 14.26
C LYS A 214 -3.47 23.87 14.26
N VAL A 215 -3.93 24.31 15.43
CA VAL A 215 -5.26 24.90 15.61
C VAL A 215 -5.26 26.26 14.93
N ILE A 216 -6.13 26.37 13.94
CA ILE A 216 -6.30 27.58 13.16
C ILE A 216 -7.71 28.10 13.57
N ALA A 217 -7.86 28.50 14.83
CA ALA A 217 -9.08 29.07 15.47
C ALA A 217 -10.34 28.23 15.75
N ASP A 218 -11.22 28.86 16.55
CA ASP A 218 -12.55 28.42 17.03
C ASP A 218 -13.68 28.57 15.98
N PHE A 219 -14.99 28.59 16.36
CA PHE A 219 -16.14 28.79 15.45
C PHE A 219 -16.87 30.18 15.42
N THR A 220 -16.60 31.14 16.31
CA THR A 220 -16.99 32.57 16.23
C THR A 220 -15.93 33.48 16.88
N GLY A 221 -15.62 34.67 16.34
CA GLY A 221 -14.59 35.57 16.94
C GLY A 221 -13.14 35.04 16.87
N LEU A 222 -12.75 34.55 15.70
CA LEU A 222 -11.72 33.53 15.51
C LEU A 222 -10.34 34.04 15.21
N LYS A 223 -9.50 34.11 16.25
CA LYS A 223 -8.07 34.31 16.07
C LYS A 223 -7.30 33.01 16.22
N PHE A 224 -6.47 32.78 15.23
CA PHE A 224 -5.68 31.59 14.98
C PHE A 224 -4.30 31.83 15.62
N HIS A 225 -3.94 31.11 16.70
CA HIS A 225 -2.63 31.29 17.35
C HIS A 225 -1.70 30.10 17.12
N SER A 226 -0.44 30.47 16.89
CA SER A 226 0.69 29.70 16.35
C SER A 226 0.99 28.38 17.02
#